data_AF-A0A9W6TA74-F1
#
_entry.id   AF-A0A9W6TA74-F1
#
_cell.length_a   1.000
_cell.length_b   1.000
_cell.length_c   1.000
_cell.angle_alpha   90.00
_cell.angle_beta   90.00
_cell.angle_gamma   90.00
#
_symmetry.space_group_name_H-M   'P 1'
#
loop_
_entity.id
_entity.type
_entity.pdbx_description
1 polymer ?
#
loop_
_entity_poly.entity_id
_entity_poly.type
_entity_poly.pdbx_seq_one_letter_code
_entity_poly.pdbx_strand_id
1 'polypeptide(L)'
;MRENVKTLVKEFNKTEDDLKALQVRNVGQIIGEVLRQLDEDRFIVKASSGPRYVVGCRAKVDKSKLKSGTRVALDMTTLTIMRYLPREVDPTVYHMLNEDAGNVSFSSIGGLNEQIRELREVIELPLTNPELFLRVGIKPPKGVLLYGPPGTGKTLLARALACNINATFLKVVASAIVDKYIGESARVIREMFGYARDHQPCVIFMDEIDAIGGSRYSEGTSADREIQRTLMELLNQLDGFDALGQVKMVMATNRPDILDPALLRPGRLDRKIEIPLPNEASRMDILKIHSGPITKKGEIDYESIVKLTDGFNGADMRNVCTEAGMFAIRADREYVVEEDFMKAARKLAETKKLESKMDYSKV
;
A
#
# COMPACT_ATOMS: atom_id res chain seq x y z
N MET A 1 -38.10 8.85 -28.48
CA MET A 1 -37.78 9.49 -27.18
C MET A 1 -36.36 9.19 -26.69
N ARG A 2 -35.94 7.92 -26.52
CA ARG A 2 -34.59 7.59 -26.01
C ARG A 2 -33.43 8.04 -26.92
N GLU A 3 -33.61 8.04 -28.25
CA GLU A 3 -32.59 8.53 -29.20
C GLU A 3 -32.43 10.05 -29.15
N ASN A 4 -33.54 10.81 -29.08
CA ASN A 4 -33.50 12.26 -28.93
C ASN A 4 -32.82 12.70 -27.62
N VAL A 5 -32.98 11.94 -26.54
CA VAL A 5 -32.27 12.21 -25.27
C VAL A 5 -30.77 11.97 -25.43
N LYS A 6 -30.36 10.90 -26.13
CA LYS A 6 -28.94 10.65 -26.40
C LYS A 6 -28.30 11.72 -27.27
N THR A 7 -29.00 12.23 -28.29
CA THR A 7 -28.51 13.32 -29.14
C THR A 7 -28.42 14.63 -28.36
N LEU A 8 -29.44 14.96 -27.54
CA LEU A 8 -29.38 16.15 -26.67
C LEU A 8 -28.24 16.09 -25.67
N VAL A 9 -27.99 14.92 -25.05
CA VAL A 9 -26.86 14.75 -24.11
C VAL A 9 -25.52 14.91 -24.84
N LYS A 10 -25.42 14.42 -26.08
CA LYS A 10 -24.21 14.56 -26.89
C LYS A 10 -23.97 16.02 -27.31
N GLU A 11 -25.01 16.75 -27.70
CA GLU A 11 -24.93 18.18 -27.99
C GLU A 11 -24.62 18.99 -26.73
N PHE A 12 -25.24 18.68 -25.59
CA PHE A 12 -24.95 19.31 -24.31
C PHE A 12 -23.48 19.13 -23.94
N ASN A 13 -22.95 17.90 -23.99
CA ASN A 13 -21.54 17.62 -23.69
C ASN A 13 -20.60 18.35 -24.65
N LYS A 14 -20.92 18.38 -25.95
CA LYS A 14 -20.12 19.09 -26.95
C LYS A 14 -20.10 20.60 -26.69
N THR A 15 -21.27 21.18 -26.39
CA THR A 15 -21.39 22.60 -26.06
C THR A 15 -20.66 22.92 -24.76
N GLU A 16 -20.67 22.01 -23.78
CA GLU A 16 -19.92 22.14 -22.53
C GLU A 16 -18.40 22.08 -22.76
N ASP A 17 -17.94 21.18 -23.62
CA ASP A 17 -16.53 21.05 -23.99
C ASP A 17 -16.04 22.26 -24.80
N ASP A 18 -16.87 22.80 -25.70
CA ASP A 18 -16.57 24.04 -26.42
C ASP A 18 -16.50 25.24 -25.47
N LEU A 19 -17.38 25.31 -24.46
CA LEU A 19 -17.33 26.31 -23.40
C LEU A 19 -16.09 26.17 -22.52
N LYS A 20 -15.69 24.95 -22.18
CA LYS A 20 -14.43 24.65 -21.48
C LYS A 20 -13.24 25.04 -22.34
N ALA A 21 -13.25 24.74 -23.63
CA ALA A 21 -12.16 25.10 -24.55
C ALA A 21 -12.00 26.62 -24.65
N LEU A 22 -13.10 27.37 -24.72
CA LEU A 22 -13.10 28.84 -24.72
C LEU A 22 -12.63 29.43 -23.38
N GLN A 23 -12.96 28.80 -22.24
CA GLN A 23 -12.55 29.25 -20.91
C GLN A 23 -11.12 28.85 -20.51
N VAL A 24 -10.62 27.72 -21.03
CA VAL A 24 -9.32 27.15 -20.65
C VAL A 24 -8.20 27.59 -21.59
N ARG A 25 -8.47 27.94 -22.85
CA ARG A 25 -7.42 28.29 -23.81
C ARG A 25 -6.84 29.70 -23.70
N ASN A 26 -7.51 30.67 -23.04
CA ASN A 26 -7.14 32.08 -23.20
C ASN A 26 -6.87 32.91 -21.92
N VAL A 27 -6.90 32.35 -20.70
CA VAL A 27 -6.54 33.14 -19.51
C VAL A 27 -5.72 32.29 -18.55
N GLY A 28 -4.51 32.77 -18.21
CA GLY A 28 -3.74 32.20 -17.11
C GLY A 28 -4.58 32.23 -15.84
N GLN A 29 -4.64 31.13 -15.09
CA GLN A 29 -5.37 31.07 -13.82
C GLN A 29 -4.38 31.18 -12.67
N ILE A 30 -4.76 31.93 -11.64
CA ILE A 30 -3.97 32.06 -10.42
C ILE A 30 -4.47 31.02 -9.42
N ILE A 31 -3.56 30.26 -8.82
CA ILE A 31 -3.90 29.33 -7.75
C ILE A 31 -3.99 30.12 -6.44
N GLY A 32 -5.05 29.87 -5.67
CA GLY A 32 -5.21 30.43 -4.34
C GLY A 32 -5.77 29.41 -3.34
N GLU A 33 -5.70 29.76 -2.06
CA GLU A 33 -6.22 28.97 -0.95
C GLU A 33 -7.33 29.76 -0.23
N VAL A 34 -8.51 29.16 -0.08
CA VAL A 34 -9.62 29.76 0.65
C VAL A 34 -9.28 29.77 2.14
N LEU A 35 -9.20 30.96 2.75
CA LEU A 35 -8.96 31.09 4.18
C LEU A 35 -10.26 31.02 4.98
N ARG A 36 -11.26 31.81 4.58
CA ARG A 36 -12.51 31.95 5.31
C ARG A 36 -13.62 32.45 4.37
N GLN A 37 -14.83 31.94 4.58
CA GLN A 37 -16.05 32.49 3.99
C GLN A 37 -16.50 33.73 4.78
N LEU A 38 -16.72 34.85 4.09
CA LEU A 38 -17.21 36.08 4.71
C LEU A 38 -18.74 36.14 4.65
N ASP A 39 -19.30 35.93 3.45
CA ASP A 39 -20.73 35.95 3.15
C ASP A 39 -21.10 34.76 2.24
N GLU A 40 -22.36 34.67 1.82
CA GLU A 40 -22.82 33.63 0.86
C GLU A 40 -22.10 33.68 -0.50
N ASP A 41 -21.60 34.85 -0.92
CA ASP A 41 -20.95 35.05 -2.23
C ASP A 41 -19.48 35.48 -2.16
N ARG A 42 -18.98 35.83 -0.97
CA ARG A 42 -17.65 36.42 -0.78
C ARG A 42 -16.75 35.57 0.11
N PHE A 43 -15.55 35.31 -0.37
CA PHE A 43 -14.53 34.49 0.30
C PHE A 43 -13.22 35.25 0.40
N ILE A 44 -12.49 35.07 1.50
CA ILE A 44 -11.10 35.51 1.60
C ILE A 44 -10.23 34.40 1.01
N VAL A 45 -9.49 34.71 -0.06
CA VAL A 45 -8.55 33.80 -0.70
C VAL A 45 -7.15 34.38 -0.63
N LYS A 46 -6.18 33.55 -0.22
CA LYS A 46 -4.76 33.87 -0.31
C LYS A 46 -4.27 33.43 -1.69
N ALA A 47 -3.81 34.35 -2.52
CA ALA A 47 -3.19 34.00 -3.79
C ALA A 47 -1.83 33.34 -3.57
N SER A 48 -1.37 32.54 -4.52
CA SER A 48 -0.02 31.94 -4.52
C SER A 48 1.09 32.98 -4.39
N SER A 49 0.85 34.21 -4.86
CA SER A 49 1.75 35.36 -4.71
C SER A 49 1.87 35.89 -3.28
N GLY A 50 1.06 35.40 -2.32
CA GLY A 50 1.08 35.81 -0.91
C GLY A 50 -0.03 36.77 -0.42
N PRO A 51 -0.53 37.75 -1.21
CA PRO A 51 -1.57 38.65 -0.74
C PRO A 51 -2.93 37.95 -0.59
N ARG A 52 -3.76 38.53 0.29
CA ARG A 52 -5.11 38.06 0.59
C ARG A 52 -6.12 38.98 -0.10
N TYR A 53 -7.03 38.39 -0.85
CA TYR A 53 -8.08 39.09 -1.57
C TYR A 53 -9.45 38.68 -1.08
N VAL A 54 -10.40 39.61 -1.07
CA VAL A 54 -11.82 39.30 -0.93
C VAL A 54 -12.36 39.10 -2.33
N VAL A 55 -12.77 37.88 -2.62
CA VAL A 55 -13.15 37.45 -3.97
C VAL A 55 -14.58 36.94 -4.01
N GLY A 56 -15.24 37.20 -5.13
CA GLY A 56 -16.56 36.64 -5.42
C GLY A 56 -16.47 35.20 -5.93
N CYS A 57 -17.50 34.41 -5.65
CA CYS A 57 -17.65 33.07 -6.21
C CYS A 57 -18.54 33.10 -7.46
N ARG A 58 -18.15 32.37 -8.51
CA ARG A 58 -19.01 32.19 -9.69
C ARG A 58 -20.17 31.25 -9.35
N ALA A 59 -21.38 31.58 -9.80
CA ALA A 59 -22.61 30.83 -9.50
C ALA A 59 -22.59 29.33 -9.88
N LYS A 60 -21.68 28.92 -10.78
CA LYS A 60 -21.52 27.52 -11.21
C LYS A 60 -20.69 26.66 -10.24
N VAL A 61 -20.01 27.26 -9.26
CA VAL A 61 -19.17 26.53 -8.30
C VAL A 61 -19.99 26.16 -7.06
N ASP A 62 -19.89 24.89 -6.65
CA ASP A 62 -20.51 24.40 -5.42
C ASP A 62 -19.91 25.09 -4.19
N LYS A 63 -20.66 26.02 -3.61
CA LYS A 63 -20.25 26.78 -2.42
C LYS A 63 -19.98 25.90 -1.19
N SER A 64 -20.67 24.76 -1.07
CA SER A 64 -20.52 23.81 0.03
C SER A 64 -19.13 23.14 0.08
N LYS A 65 -18.45 23.06 -1.08
CA LYS A 65 -17.11 22.49 -1.20
C LYS A 65 -16.00 23.50 -0.88
N LEU A 66 -16.32 24.80 -0.84
CA LEU A 66 -15.36 25.88 -0.56
C LEU A 66 -15.15 26.04 0.95
N LYS A 67 -14.52 25.05 1.57
CA LYS A 67 -14.12 25.11 2.98
C LYS A 67 -12.77 25.81 3.15
N SER A 68 -12.48 26.29 4.34
CA SER A 68 -11.14 26.78 4.71
C SER A 68 -10.06 25.73 4.37
N GLY A 69 -8.98 26.16 3.71
CA GLY A 69 -7.90 25.31 3.23
C GLY A 69 -8.11 24.73 1.82
N THR A 70 -9.25 24.99 1.17
CA THR A 70 -9.51 24.48 -0.18
C THR A 70 -8.72 25.27 -1.23
N ARG A 71 -8.03 24.57 -2.13
CA ARG A 71 -7.37 25.19 -3.29
C ARG A 71 -8.39 25.57 -4.34
N VAL A 72 -8.27 26.77 -4.90
CA VAL A 72 -9.18 27.33 -5.91
C VAL A 72 -8.39 27.99 -7.04
N ALA A 73 -8.96 27.95 -8.24
CA ALA A 73 -8.45 28.71 -9.38
C ALA A 73 -9.19 30.02 -9.42
N LEU A 74 -8.42 31.10 -9.38
CA LEU A 74 -8.89 32.45 -9.57
C LEU A 74 -8.63 32.88 -11.01
N ASP A 75 -9.56 33.67 -11.54
CA ASP A 75 -9.31 34.41 -12.77
C ASP A 75 -8.21 35.45 -12.56
N MET A 76 -7.30 35.61 -13.52
CA MET A 76 -6.15 36.51 -13.41
C MET A 76 -6.54 38.00 -13.46
N THR A 77 -7.69 38.33 -14.07
CA THR A 77 -8.15 39.73 -14.18
C THR A 77 -9.13 40.12 -13.08
N THR A 78 -10.14 39.29 -12.81
CA THR A 78 -11.21 39.61 -11.87
C THR A 78 -11.01 39.03 -10.47
N LEU A 79 -10.00 38.16 -10.30
CA LEU A 79 -9.74 37.40 -9.07
C LEU A 79 -10.96 36.59 -8.60
N THR A 80 -11.93 36.30 -9.47
CA THR A 80 -13.11 35.52 -9.12
C THR A 80 -12.81 34.03 -9.05
N ILE A 81 -13.43 33.31 -8.12
CA ILE A 81 -13.26 31.84 -8.00
C ILE A 81 -13.94 31.18 -9.20
N MET A 82 -13.13 30.59 -10.09
CA MET A 82 -13.60 29.91 -11.30
C MET A 82 -13.95 28.44 -11.03
N ARG A 83 -13.08 27.73 -10.30
CA ARG A 83 -13.23 26.31 -9.98
C ARG A 83 -12.47 25.96 -8.71
N TYR A 84 -12.89 24.91 -8.02
CA TYR A 84 -12.08 24.29 -6.98
C TYR A 84 -11.01 23.40 -7.63
N LEU A 85 -9.84 23.32 -7.00
CA LEU A 85 -8.79 22.37 -7.36
C LEU A 85 -8.75 21.22 -6.35
N PRO A 86 -8.29 20.03 -6.76
CA PRO A 86 -7.92 18.99 -5.82
C PRO A 86 -6.80 19.50 -4.89
N ARG A 87 -6.71 18.88 -3.72
CA ARG A 87 -5.67 19.13 -2.74
C ARG A 87 -4.29 18.92 -3.39
N GLU A 88 -3.32 19.73 -2.99
CA GLU A 88 -1.92 19.46 -3.33
C GLU A 88 -1.49 18.19 -2.63
N VAL A 89 -0.92 17.26 -3.39
CA VAL A 89 -0.41 15.99 -2.87
C VAL A 89 1.09 16.05 -3.06
N ASP A 90 1.86 15.83 -1.99
CA ASP A 90 3.31 15.74 -2.11
C ASP A 90 3.70 14.68 -3.16
N PRO A 91 4.70 14.95 -4.01
CA PRO A 91 5.15 14.01 -5.04
C PRO A 91 5.55 12.64 -4.49
N THR A 92 6.03 12.59 -3.24
CA THR A 92 6.37 11.36 -2.52
C THR A 92 5.16 10.45 -2.35
N VAL A 93 4.00 11.00 -1.95
CA VAL A 93 2.75 10.26 -1.82
C VAL A 93 2.24 9.81 -3.19
N TYR A 94 2.45 10.62 -4.25
CA TYR A 94 2.12 10.21 -5.61
C TYR A 94 2.95 9.02 -6.10
N HIS A 95 4.22 8.92 -5.72
CA HIS A 95 5.05 7.75 -6.02
C HIS A 95 4.59 6.49 -5.28
N MET A 96 4.00 6.63 -4.09
CA MET A 96 3.43 5.50 -3.33
C MET A 96 2.18 4.87 -3.99
N LEU A 97 1.53 5.59 -4.92
CA LEU A 97 0.38 5.12 -5.68
C LEU A 97 0.75 4.34 -6.93
N ASN A 98 1.79 4.78 -7.63
CA ASN A 98 2.16 4.28 -8.95
C ASN A 98 3.07 3.04 -8.91
N GLU A 99 3.30 2.46 -7.74
CA GLU A 99 3.98 1.17 -7.65
C GLU A 99 2.95 0.09 -7.99
N ASP A 100 2.84 -0.25 -9.28
CA ASP A 100 1.93 -1.28 -9.78
C ASP A 100 2.02 -2.53 -8.90
N ALA A 101 0.91 -2.83 -8.23
CA ALA A 101 0.71 -4.13 -7.61
C ALA A 101 0.69 -5.14 -8.75
N GLY A 102 1.85 -5.73 -9.07
CA GLY A 102 1.97 -6.67 -10.19
C GLY A 102 0.89 -7.76 -10.16
N ASN A 103 0.66 -8.43 -11.29
CA ASN A 103 -0.39 -9.45 -11.48
C ASN A 103 -0.16 -10.73 -10.66
N VAL A 104 -0.22 -10.64 -9.33
CA VAL A 104 -0.13 -11.77 -8.41
C VAL A 104 -1.52 -12.01 -7.83
N SER A 105 -2.09 -13.17 -8.13
CA SER A 105 -3.36 -13.61 -7.54
C SER A 105 -3.12 -14.42 -6.26
N PHE A 106 -4.15 -14.59 -5.42
CA PHE A 106 -4.07 -15.49 -4.27
C PHE A 106 -3.74 -16.94 -4.65
N SER A 107 -4.12 -17.38 -5.87
CA SER A 107 -3.77 -18.70 -6.39
C SER A 107 -2.28 -18.90 -6.66
N SER A 108 -1.49 -17.81 -6.74
CA SER A 108 -0.04 -17.86 -6.86
C SER A 108 0.67 -18.02 -5.51
N ILE A 109 -0.07 -18.04 -4.40
CA ILE A 109 0.48 -18.21 -3.05
C ILE A 109 0.15 -19.61 -2.54
N GLY A 110 1.19 -20.41 -2.28
CA GLY A 110 1.04 -21.78 -1.78
C GLY A 110 1.03 -21.86 -0.26
N GLY A 111 0.14 -22.68 0.31
CA GLY A 111 0.23 -23.12 1.70
C GLY A 111 -0.06 -22.10 2.80
N LEU A 112 -0.66 -20.94 2.47
CA LEU A 112 -1.03 -19.86 3.40
C LEU A 112 -2.55 -19.62 3.45
N ASN A 113 -3.35 -20.67 3.27
CA ASN A 113 -4.80 -20.56 3.11
C ASN A 113 -5.51 -19.94 4.33
N GLU A 114 -5.05 -20.26 5.54
CA GLU A 114 -5.60 -19.73 6.78
C GLU A 114 -5.30 -18.23 6.92
N GLN A 115 -4.05 -17.83 6.69
CA GLN A 115 -3.62 -16.43 6.74
C GLN A 115 -4.32 -15.58 5.67
N ILE A 116 -4.49 -16.13 4.45
CA ILE A 116 -5.24 -15.48 3.38
C ILE A 116 -6.71 -15.30 3.81
N ARG A 117 -7.33 -16.31 4.40
CA ARG A 117 -8.71 -16.21 4.88
C ARG A 117 -8.87 -15.12 5.93
N GLU A 118 -8.00 -15.08 6.95
CA GLU A 118 -8.02 -14.04 7.97
C GLU A 118 -7.86 -12.64 7.37
N LEU A 119 -6.93 -12.47 6.44
CA LEU A 119 -6.72 -11.18 5.76
C LEU A 119 -7.96 -10.73 4.98
N ARG A 120 -8.61 -11.65 4.25
CA ARG A 120 -9.84 -11.37 3.49
C ARG A 120 -11.00 -11.00 4.41
N GLU A 121 -11.17 -11.69 5.53
CA GLU A 121 -12.20 -11.38 6.53
C GLU A 121 -12.02 -9.98 7.13
N VAL A 122 -10.77 -9.53 7.28
CA VAL A 122 -10.45 -8.24 7.90
C VAL A 122 -10.52 -7.07 6.91
N ILE A 123 -10.16 -7.29 5.65
CA ILE A 123 -9.98 -6.19 4.68
C ILE A 123 -11.05 -6.23 3.60
N GLU A 124 -11.27 -7.37 2.96
CA GLU A 124 -12.22 -7.49 1.84
C GLU A 124 -13.68 -7.42 2.32
N LEU A 125 -13.99 -8.09 3.44
CA LEU A 125 -15.36 -8.16 3.96
C LEU A 125 -15.93 -6.79 4.38
N PRO A 126 -15.21 -5.91 5.12
CA PRO A 126 -15.72 -4.58 5.45
C PRO A 126 -15.85 -3.64 4.25
N LEU A 127 -15.02 -3.83 3.22
CA LEU A 127 -15.06 -3.00 2.00
C LEU A 127 -16.21 -3.43 1.08
N THR A 128 -16.46 -4.74 0.98
CA THR A 128 -17.50 -5.28 0.10
C THR A 128 -18.90 -5.13 0.72
N ASN A 129 -19.05 -5.48 2.01
CA ASN A 129 -20.36 -5.57 2.67
C ASN A 129 -20.36 -4.87 4.05
N PRO A 130 -20.29 -3.53 4.10
CA PRO A 130 -20.30 -2.78 5.37
C PRO A 130 -21.61 -2.96 6.15
N GLU A 131 -22.73 -3.28 5.50
CA GLU A 131 -24.02 -3.50 6.17
C GLU A 131 -24.01 -4.65 7.16
N LEU A 132 -23.20 -5.70 6.92
CA LEU A 132 -23.11 -6.85 7.83
C LEU A 132 -22.60 -6.42 9.21
N PHE A 133 -21.61 -5.53 9.24
CA PHE A 133 -21.06 -4.98 10.49
C PHE A 133 -22.08 -4.09 11.22
N LEU A 134 -22.87 -3.31 10.47
CA LEU A 134 -23.94 -2.49 11.03
C LEU A 134 -25.07 -3.32 11.64
N ARG A 135 -25.49 -4.42 10.97
CA ARG A 135 -26.54 -5.31 11.46
C ARG A 135 -26.13 -6.07 12.72
N VAL A 136 -24.87 -6.50 12.78
CA VAL A 136 -24.31 -7.19 13.96
C VAL A 136 -23.95 -6.20 15.08
N GLY A 137 -23.80 -4.91 14.76
CA GLY A 137 -23.45 -3.86 15.73
C GLY A 137 -21.98 -3.86 16.16
N ILE A 138 -21.10 -4.47 15.37
CA ILE A 138 -19.66 -4.54 15.64
C ILE A 138 -18.88 -3.54 14.79
N LYS A 139 -17.84 -2.95 15.38
CA LYS A 139 -16.92 -2.09 14.62
C LYS A 139 -15.98 -2.97 13.79
N PRO A 140 -15.76 -2.66 12.51
CA PRO A 140 -14.80 -3.41 11.71
C PRO A 140 -13.37 -3.17 12.26
N PRO A 141 -12.51 -4.19 12.21
CA PRO A 141 -11.09 -4.05 12.57
C PRO A 141 -10.42 -2.96 11.72
N LYS A 142 -9.52 -2.18 12.32
CA LYS A 142 -8.83 -1.06 11.65
C LYS A 142 -7.56 -1.48 10.93
N GLY A 143 -6.77 -2.34 11.57
CA GLY A 143 -5.42 -2.67 11.11
C GLY A 143 -5.05 -4.14 11.27
N VAL A 144 -4.19 -4.60 10.35
CA VAL A 144 -3.58 -5.94 10.36
C VAL A 144 -2.07 -5.80 10.47
N LEU A 145 -1.45 -6.61 11.33
CA LEU A 145 -0.02 -6.79 11.41
C LEU A 145 0.36 -8.18 10.89
N LEU A 146 1.18 -8.22 9.85
CA LEU A 146 1.81 -9.42 9.31
C LEU A 146 3.21 -9.56 9.92
N TYR A 147 3.47 -10.66 10.63
CA TYR A 147 4.78 -10.92 11.22
C TYR A 147 5.26 -12.36 10.98
N GLY A 148 6.55 -12.62 11.16
CA GLY A 148 7.18 -13.92 10.88
C GLY A 148 8.65 -13.82 10.46
N PRO A 149 9.30 -14.91 10.04
CA PRO A 149 10.65 -14.86 9.49
C PRO A 149 10.68 -14.19 8.10
N PRO A 150 11.85 -13.67 7.66
CA PRO A 150 12.01 -13.16 6.31
C PRO A 150 11.88 -14.29 5.27
N GLY A 151 11.45 -13.95 4.05
CA GLY A 151 11.34 -14.91 2.95
C GLY A 151 10.09 -15.80 2.97
N THR A 152 9.13 -15.57 3.88
CA THR A 152 7.85 -16.30 3.92
C THR A 152 6.73 -15.68 3.07
N GLY A 153 7.01 -14.56 2.38
CA GLY A 153 6.08 -14.00 1.38
C GLY A 153 5.06 -12.98 1.90
N LYS A 154 5.36 -12.25 2.98
CA LYS A 154 4.46 -11.20 3.53
C LYS A 154 4.18 -10.09 2.52
N THR A 155 5.23 -9.60 1.85
CA THR A 155 5.11 -8.62 0.77
C THR A 155 4.36 -9.20 -0.44
N LEU A 156 4.48 -10.51 -0.71
CA LEU A 156 3.71 -11.17 -1.78
C LEU A 156 2.22 -11.25 -1.42
N LEU A 157 1.88 -11.56 -0.18
CA LEU A 157 0.52 -11.62 0.32
C LEU A 157 -0.15 -10.23 0.29
N ALA A 158 0.58 -9.17 0.63
CA ALA A 158 0.10 -7.80 0.48
C ALA A 158 -0.09 -7.37 -0.99
N ARG A 159 0.80 -7.78 -1.90
CA ARG A 159 0.64 -7.54 -3.33
C ARG A 159 -0.57 -8.29 -3.91
N ALA A 160 -0.79 -9.53 -3.49
CA ALA A 160 -1.96 -10.29 -3.91
C ALA A 160 -3.26 -9.67 -3.39
N LEU A 161 -3.25 -9.12 -2.19
CA LEU A 161 -4.38 -8.35 -1.66
C LEU A 161 -4.69 -7.13 -2.54
N ALA A 162 -3.66 -6.37 -2.92
CA ALA A 162 -3.81 -5.19 -3.77
C ALA A 162 -4.42 -5.52 -5.14
N CYS A 163 -4.04 -6.64 -5.75
CA CYS A 163 -4.57 -7.06 -7.05
C CYS A 163 -6.04 -7.53 -6.99
N ASN A 164 -6.49 -8.09 -5.86
CA ASN A 164 -7.83 -8.67 -5.74
C ASN A 164 -8.88 -7.68 -5.21
N ILE A 165 -8.46 -6.57 -4.61
CA ILE A 165 -9.38 -5.55 -4.08
C ILE A 165 -9.48 -4.38 -5.07
N ASN A 166 -10.71 -4.01 -5.44
CA ASN A 166 -10.99 -2.80 -6.22
C ASN A 166 -10.97 -1.54 -5.32
N ALA A 167 -9.82 -1.25 -4.71
CA ALA A 167 -9.61 -0.10 -3.84
C ALA A 167 -8.26 0.56 -4.15
N THR A 168 -8.12 1.84 -3.78
CA THR A 168 -6.85 2.54 -3.90
C THR A 168 -5.82 1.86 -3.00
N PHE A 169 -4.69 1.43 -3.57
CA PHE A 169 -3.61 0.81 -2.80
C PHE A 169 -2.44 1.76 -2.67
N LEU A 170 -2.02 2.03 -1.43
CA LEU A 170 -0.86 2.85 -1.10
C LEU A 170 0.24 1.95 -0.54
N LYS A 171 1.32 1.75 -1.30
CA LYS A 171 2.48 1.00 -0.82
C LYS A 171 3.54 1.94 -0.30
N VAL A 172 3.95 1.74 0.94
CA VAL A 172 5.00 2.54 1.58
C VAL A 172 5.98 1.61 2.28
N VAL A 173 7.27 1.83 2.05
CA VAL A 173 8.33 1.18 2.83
C VAL A 173 8.67 2.12 3.97
N ALA A 174 8.60 1.67 5.22
CA ALA A 174 8.76 2.56 6.37
C ALA A 174 10.14 3.23 6.43
N SER A 175 11.18 2.55 5.93
CA SER A 175 12.54 3.11 5.78
C SER A 175 12.61 4.30 4.81
N ALA A 176 11.72 4.36 3.82
CA ALA A 176 11.66 5.46 2.85
C ALA A 176 10.99 6.73 3.40
N ILE A 177 10.26 6.63 4.51
CA ILE A 177 9.60 7.78 5.16
C ILE A 177 10.58 8.59 6.00
N VAL A 178 11.68 7.97 6.47
CA VAL A 178 12.64 8.61 7.37
C VAL A 178 13.55 9.55 6.58
N ASP A 179 13.31 10.85 6.72
CA ASP A 179 14.16 11.91 6.16
C ASP A 179 15.13 12.47 7.22
N LYS A 180 16.17 13.18 6.77
CA LYS A 180 17.13 13.91 7.62
C LYS A 180 16.58 15.24 8.12
N TYR A 181 15.51 15.73 7.50
CA TYR A 181 14.91 17.03 7.81
C TYR A 181 13.83 16.89 8.88
N ILE A 182 14.09 17.50 10.03
CA ILE A 182 13.25 17.42 11.22
C ILE A 182 11.79 17.76 10.90
N GLY A 183 10.94 16.75 11.01
CA GLY A 183 9.48 16.90 10.93
C GLY A 183 8.89 16.72 9.53
N GLU A 184 9.72 16.53 8.51
CA GLU A 184 9.25 16.21 7.16
C GLU A 184 8.59 14.82 7.15
N SER A 185 9.21 13.84 7.81
CA SER A 185 8.68 12.48 7.97
C SER A 185 7.25 12.47 8.55
N ALA A 186 6.99 13.30 9.57
CA ALA A 186 5.66 13.42 10.18
C ALA A 186 4.65 14.20 9.29
N ARG A 187 5.14 15.11 8.44
CA ARG A 187 4.30 15.77 7.43
C ARG A 187 3.85 14.76 6.38
N VAL A 188 4.77 13.95 5.84
CA VAL A 188 4.47 12.93 4.83
C VAL A 188 3.40 11.95 5.33
N ILE A 189 3.48 11.49 6.58
CA ILE A 189 2.45 10.62 7.18
C ILE A 189 1.08 11.31 7.20
N ARG A 190 1.00 12.57 7.62
CA ARG A 190 -0.27 13.33 7.62
C ARG A 190 -0.84 13.50 6.22
N GLU A 191 0.02 13.73 5.23
CA GLU A 191 -0.39 13.84 3.84
C GLU A 191 -0.85 12.51 3.26
N MET A 192 -0.17 11.40 3.55
CA MET A 192 -0.54 10.04 3.16
C MET A 192 -1.94 9.67 3.71
N PHE A 193 -2.20 9.88 5.00
CA PHE A 193 -3.53 9.64 5.58
C PHE A 193 -4.58 10.63 5.06
N GLY A 194 -4.19 11.86 4.77
CA GLY A 194 -5.06 12.83 4.09
C GLY A 194 -5.51 12.32 2.72
N TYR A 195 -4.56 11.89 1.90
CA TYR A 195 -4.82 11.33 0.58
C TYR A 195 -5.71 10.08 0.64
N ALA A 196 -5.40 9.15 1.56
CA ALA A 196 -6.18 7.93 1.75
C ALA A 196 -7.64 8.21 2.16
N ARG A 197 -7.87 9.27 2.95
CA ARG A 197 -9.22 9.72 3.33
C ARG A 197 -9.97 10.33 2.15
N ASP A 198 -9.28 11.07 1.29
CA ASP A 198 -9.87 11.68 0.10
C ASP A 198 -10.22 10.63 -0.98
N HIS A 199 -9.51 9.48 -1.01
CA HIS A 199 -9.65 8.41 -2.02
C HIS A 199 -10.23 7.09 -1.47
N GLN A 200 -11.24 7.18 -0.59
CA GLN A 200 -11.92 5.99 -0.06
C GLN A 200 -12.73 5.26 -1.15
N PRO A 201 -12.74 3.91 -1.18
CA PRO A 201 -12.03 2.97 -0.28
C PRO A 201 -10.52 2.87 -0.57
N CYS A 202 -9.70 2.82 0.49
CA CYS A 202 -8.24 2.82 0.38
C CYS A 202 -7.59 1.82 1.35
N VAL A 203 -6.53 1.14 0.90
CA VAL A 203 -5.69 0.25 1.72
C VAL A 203 -4.27 0.80 1.74
N ILE A 204 -3.74 1.04 2.94
CA ILE A 204 -2.36 1.46 3.17
C ILE A 204 -1.54 0.25 3.58
N PHE A 205 -0.54 -0.12 2.78
CA PHE A 205 0.42 -1.17 3.10
C PHE A 205 1.77 -0.55 3.49
N MET A 206 2.18 -0.79 4.74
CA MET A 206 3.47 -0.39 5.28
C MET A 206 4.38 -1.62 5.43
N ASP A 207 5.43 -1.71 4.62
CA ASP A 207 6.45 -2.74 4.74
C ASP A 207 7.61 -2.28 5.64
N GLU A 208 8.31 -3.23 6.26
CA GLU A 208 9.46 -3.00 7.14
C GLU A 208 9.19 -1.99 8.26
N ILE A 209 8.02 -2.09 8.91
CA ILE A 209 7.63 -1.16 9.98
C ILE A 209 8.60 -1.17 11.17
N ASP A 210 9.41 -2.22 11.31
CA ASP A 210 10.48 -2.34 12.29
C ASP A 210 11.59 -1.29 12.13
N ALA A 211 11.74 -0.68 10.95
CA ALA A 211 12.64 0.45 10.72
C ALA A 211 12.24 1.69 11.54
N ILE A 212 10.94 1.95 11.73
CA ILE A 212 10.42 3.11 12.47
C ILE A 212 9.76 2.75 13.80
N GLY A 213 9.34 1.50 13.96
CA GLY A 213 8.59 0.99 15.11
C GLY A 213 9.48 0.46 16.23
N GLY A 214 10.80 0.51 16.08
CA GLY A 214 11.75 0.05 17.09
C GLY A 214 11.64 0.82 18.42
N SER A 215 11.46 0.11 19.54
CA SER A 215 11.49 0.69 20.89
C SER A 215 12.92 1.13 21.26
N ARG A 216 13.39 2.25 20.70
CA ARG A 216 14.69 2.83 21.03
C ARG A 216 14.53 3.66 22.31
N TYR A 217 14.96 3.12 23.45
CA TYR A 217 14.96 3.84 24.72
C TYR A 217 15.95 5.02 24.65
N SER A 218 15.40 6.23 24.87
CA SER A 218 15.94 7.50 25.40
C SER A 218 17.40 7.98 25.21
N GLU A 219 18.37 7.17 24.81
CA GLU A 219 19.79 7.54 24.66
C GLU A 219 20.22 7.71 23.19
N GLY A 220 19.28 8.13 22.34
CA GLY A 220 19.49 8.27 20.90
C GLY A 220 19.87 9.68 20.44
N THR A 221 20.66 9.72 19.37
CA THR A 221 21.01 10.91 18.58
C THR A 221 19.77 11.69 18.10
N SER A 222 19.95 12.90 17.57
CA SER A 222 18.85 13.71 17.01
C SER A 222 17.97 12.94 16.01
N ALA A 223 18.54 11.96 15.29
CA ALA A 223 17.82 11.11 14.34
C ALA A 223 16.83 10.13 15.00
N ASP A 224 17.18 9.56 16.15
CA ASP A 224 16.28 8.62 16.86
C ASP A 224 15.04 9.34 17.40
N ARG A 225 15.21 10.60 17.85
CA ARG A 225 14.09 11.45 18.29
C ARG A 225 13.13 11.78 17.14
N GLU A 226 13.64 11.90 15.92
CA GLU A 226 12.82 12.13 14.73
C GLU A 226 12.02 10.87 14.35
N ILE A 227 12.65 9.70 14.38
CA ILE A 227 11.96 8.42 14.14
C ILE A 227 10.83 8.22 15.17
N GLN A 228 11.10 8.49 16.45
CA GLN A 228 10.08 8.44 17.50
C GLN A 228 8.94 9.42 17.24
N ARG A 229 9.22 10.66 16.84
CA ARG A 229 8.17 11.63 16.50
C ARG A 229 7.31 11.16 15.34
N THR A 230 7.93 10.55 14.33
CA THR A 230 7.26 9.98 13.16
C THR A 230 6.35 8.81 13.56
N LEU A 231 6.82 7.93 14.44
CA LEU A 231 6.03 6.85 15.01
C LEU A 231 4.83 7.38 15.81
N MET A 232 5.04 8.40 16.65
CA MET A 232 3.96 9.01 17.44
C MET A 232 2.89 9.64 16.54
N GLU A 233 3.29 10.28 15.43
CA GLU A 233 2.34 10.79 14.45
C GLU A 233 1.56 9.66 13.77
N LEU A 234 2.20 8.56 13.39
CA LEU A 234 1.53 7.36 12.86
C LEU A 234 0.49 6.82 13.85
N LEU A 235 0.86 6.73 15.12
CA LEU A 235 -0.03 6.29 16.20
C LEU A 235 -1.22 7.24 16.37
N ASN A 236 -1.00 8.55 16.31
CA ASN A 236 -2.05 9.55 16.38
C ASN A 236 -3.02 9.45 15.19
N GLN A 237 -2.53 9.19 13.98
CA GLN A 237 -3.40 9.01 12.80
C GLN A 237 -4.22 7.71 12.87
N LEU A 238 -3.71 6.66 13.53
CA LEU A 238 -4.40 5.38 13.73
C LEU A 238 -5.50 5.43 14.80
N ASP A 239 -5.20 6.10 15.92
CA ASP A 239 -6.12 6.25 17.05
C ASP A 239 -7.07 7.41 16.91
N GLY A 240 -6.75 8.37 16.04
CA GLY A 240 -7.32 9.71 15.99
C GLY A 240 -8.83 9.76 16.20
N PHE A 241 -9.28 10.86 16.80
CA PHE A 241 -10.70 11.16 17.01
C PHE A 241 -11.49 11.20 15.70
N ASP A 242 -10.82 11.46 14.58
CA ASP A 242 -11.40 11.34 13.25
C ASP A 242 -11.62 9.86 12.90
N ALA A 243 -12.86 9.48 12.63
CA ALA A 243 -13.15 8.15 12.12
C ALA A 243 -12.39 7.94 10.80
N LEU A 244 -11.51 6.93 10.75
CA LEU A 244 -10.74 6.57 9.54
C LEU A 244 -11.59 6.13 8.33
N GLY A 245 -12.92 6.20 8.42
CA GLY A 245 -13.85 5.84 7.35
C GLY A 245 -13.56 4.45 6.80
N GLN A 246 -13.48 4.33 5.48
CA GLN A 246 -13.16 3.08 4.76
C GLN A 246 -11.66 2.92 4.45
N VAL A 247 -10.78 3.50 5.28
CA VAL A 247 -9.32 3.30 5.16
C VAL A 247 -8.90 2.10 6.01
N LYS A 248 -8.18 1.16 5.42
CA LYS A 248 -7.60 0.00 6.10
C LYS A 248 -6.09 0.06 6.08
N MET A 249 -5.45 -0.40 7.15
CA MET A 249 -4.00 -0.47 7.22
C MET A 249 -3.52 -1.93 7.33
N VAL A 250 -2.47 -2.24 6.59
CA VAL A 250 -1.70 -3.48 6.70
C VAL A 250 -0.25 -3.12 6.95
N MET A 251 0.31 -3.62 8.04
CA MET A 251 1.72 -3.47 8.37
C MET A 251 2.43 -4.82 8.25
N ALA A 252 3.68 -4.84 7.77
CA ALA A 252 4.52 -6.02 7.77
C ALA A 252 5.83 -5.77 8.55
N THR A 253 6.21 -6.73 9.39
CA THR A 253 7.47 -6.73 10.15
C THR A 253 8.15 -8.08 10.09
N ASN A 254 9.48 -8.12 10.09
CA ASN A 254 10.25 -9.35 10.32
C ASN A 254 10.60 -9.57 11.80
N ARG A 255 10.54 -8.49 12.59
CA ARG A 255 10.98 -8.46 13.99
C ARG A 255 9.86 -7.93 14.87
N PRO A 256 8.90 -8.78 15.28
CA PRO A 256 7.84 -8.35 16.20
C PRO A 256 8.38 -8.04 17.61
N ASP A 257 9.57 -8.53 17.96
CA ASP A 257 10.25 -8.33 19.25
C ASP A 257 10.64 -6.87 19.52
N ILE A 258 11.01 -6.13 18.47
CA ILE A 258 11.48 -4.74 18.62
C ILE A 258 10.37 -3.71 18.49
N LEU A 259 9.16 -4.13 18.12
CA LEU A 259 8.05 -3.20 17.91
C LEU A 259 7.55 -2.60 19.22
N ASP A 260 7.27 -1.29 19.17
CA ASP A 260 6.66 -0.58 20.29
C ASP A 260 5.32 -1.25 20.69
N PRO A 261 5.16 -1.66 21.96
CA PRO A 261 3.90 -2.21 22.47
C PRO A 261 2.69 -1.29 22.26
N ALA A 262 2.92 0.01 22.11
CA ALA A 262 1.88 0.98 21.79
C ALA A 262 1.21 0.68 20.44
N LEU A 263 1.95 0.21 19.42
CA LEU A 263 1.35 -0.21 18.14
C LEU A 263 0.47 -1.45 18.31
N LEU A 264 0.89 -2.37 19.18
CA LEU A 264 0.26 -3.67 19.40
C LEU A 264 -1.02 -3.62 20.25
N ARG A 265 -1.40 -2.42 20.72
CA ARG A 265 -2.58 -2.20 21.55
C ARG A 265 -3.87 -2.39 20.73
N PRO A 266 -4.88 -3.11 21.27
CA PRO A 266 -6.20 -3.21 20.62
C PRO A 266 -6.80 -1.83 20.33
N GLY A 267 -7.41 -1.66 19.15
CA GLY A 267 -7.90 -0.37 18.64
C GLY A 267 -7.01 0.29 17.59
N ARG A 268 -5.78 -0.21 17.41
CA ARG A 268 -4.82 0.19 16.36
C ARG A 268 -4.57 -0.97 15.39
N LEU A 269 -3.89 -2.00 15.90
CA LEU A 269 -3.61 -3.26 15.21
C LEU A 269 -4.43 -4.36 15.87
N ASP A 270 -5.67 -4.53 15.40
CA ASP A 270 -6.64 -5.45 15.99
C ASP A 270 -6.31 -6.92 15.66
N ARG A 271 -5.68 -7.16 14.51
CA ARG A 271 -5.37 -8.51 14.03
C ARG A 271 -3.87 -8.66 13.80
N LYS A 272 -3.32 -9.75 14.34
CA LYS A 272 -1.91 -10.11 14.24
C LYS A 272 -1.87 -11.48 13.56
N ILE A 273 -1.39 -11.51 12.33
CA ILE A 273 -1.31 -12.72 11.52
C ILE A 273 0.14 -13.17 11.49
N GLU A 274 0.39 -14.33 12.05
CA GLU A 274 1.68 -14.99 11.96
C GLU A 274 1.81 -15.72 10.63
N ILE A 275 2.93 -15.48 9.95
CA ILE A 275 3.30 -16.20 8.74
C ILE A 275 4.45 -17.14 9.13
N PRO A 276 4.16 -18.40 9.50
CA PRO A 276 5.18 -19.36 9.91
C PRO A 276 6.02 -19.81 8.70
N LEU A 277 7.06 -20.60 8.98
CA LEU A 277 7.76 -21.33 7.93
C LEU A 277 6.82 -22.34 7.25
N PRO A 278 6.97 -22.59 5.94
CA PRO A 278 6.07 -23.48 5.23
C PRO A 278 6.25 -24.94 5.67
N ASN A 279 5.13 -25.60 5.97
CA ASN A 279 5.04 -27.04 6.22
C ASN A 279 5.37 -27.85 4.95
N GLU A 280 5.56 -29.16 5.06
CA GLU A 280 5.84 -30.04 3.91
C GLU A 280 4.79 -29.90 2.79
N ALA A 281 3.51 -29.91 3.15
CA ALA A 281 2.42 -29.69 2.19
C ALA A 281 2.50 -28.30 1.54
N SER A 282 2.75 -27.25 2.33
CA SER A 282 2.91 -25.88 1.83
C SER A 282 4.11 -25.76 0.89
N ARG A 283 5.24 -26.42 1.19
CA ARG A 283 6.44 -26.46 0.33
C ARG A 283 6.16 -27.16 -1.00
N MET A 284 5.39 -28.25 -0.97
CA MET A 284 4.95 -28.95 -2.18
C MET A 284 4.10 -28.02 -3.07
N ASP A 285 3.14 -27.30 -2.47
CA ASP A 285 2.30 -26.36 -3.23
C ASP A 285 3.12 -25.22 -3.84
N ILE A 286 4.05 -24.65 -3.07
CA ILE A 286 4.95 -23.59 -3.54
C ILE A 286 5.80 -24.08 -4.72
N LEU A 287 6.36 -25.29 -4.63
CA LEU A 287 7.11 -25.90 -5.74
C LEU A 287 6.23 -26.10 -6.97
N LYS A 288 5.01 -26.60 -6.83
CA LYS A 288 4.08 -26.79 -7.96
C LYS A 288 3.78 -25.47 -8.66
N ILE A 289 3.55 -24.40 -7.91
CA ILE A 289 3.28 -23.07 -8.46
C ILE A 289 4.51 -22.53 -9.21
N HIS A 290 5.68 -22.51 -8.58
CA HIS A 290 6.89 -21.94 -9.19
C HIS A 290 7.44 -22.77 -10.34
N SER A 291 7.15 -24.07 -10.33
CA SER A 291 7.54 -24.97 -11.41
C SER A 291 6.55 -24.92 -12.58
N GLY A 292 5.33 -24.38 -12.42
CA GLY A 292 4.35 -24.23 -13.50
C GLY A 292 4.87 -23.59 -14.81
N PRO A 293 5.62 -22.47 -14.77
CA PRO A 293 6.18 -21.84 -15.97
C PRO A 293 7.41 -22.54 -16.54
N ILE A 294 7.98 -23.54 -15.85
CA ILE A 294 9.21 -24.22 -16.28
C ILE A 294 8.85 -25.37 -17.22
N THR A 295 9.53 -25.45 -18.38
CA THR A 295 9.43 -26.59 -19.29
C THR A 295 10.06 -27.83 -18.66
N LYS A 296 9.25 -28.85 -18.38
CA LYS A 296 9.65 -30.09 -17.73
C LYS A 296 9.52 -31.27 -18.69
N LYS A 297 10.38 -32.27 -18.51
CA LYS A 297 10.27 -33.54 -19.23
C LYS A 297 10.29 -34.70 -18.24
N GLY A 298 9.22 -35.49 -18.25
CA GLY A 298 8.99 -36.59 -17.30
C GLY A 298 8.09 -36.21 -16.13
N GLU A 299 7.76 -37.20 -15.30
CA GLU A 299 7.09 -36.97 -14.02
C GLU A 299 8.13 -36.59 -12.98
N ILE A 300 7.89 -35.48 -12.27
CA ILE A 300 8.75 -35.00 -11.20
C ILE A 300 8.09 -35.37 -9.89
N ASP A 301 8.78 -36.16 -9.06
CA ASP A 301 8.32 -36.41 -7.71
C ASP A 301 8.67 -35.24 -6.79
N TYR A 302 7.71 -34.34 -6.61
CA TYR A 302 7.85 -33.22 -5.68
C TYR A 302 7.98 -33.69 -4.22
N GLU A 303 7.49 -34.87 -3.86
CA GLU A 303 7.54 -35.35 -2.48
C GLU A 303 8.98 -35.65 -2.06
N SER A 304 9.74 -36.33 -2.92
CA SER A 304 11.17 -36.59 -2.69
C SER A 304 12.00 -35.31 -2.58
N ILE A 305 11.67 -34.28 -3.38
CA ILE A 305 12.34 -32.98 -3.33
C ILE A 305 12.03 -32.27 -2.01
N VAL A 306 10.76 -32.26 -1.58
CA VAL A 306 10.31 -31.60 -0.33
C VAL A 306 10.99 -32.20 0.90
N LYS A 307 11.22 -33.52 0.91
CA LYS A 307 11.97 -34.22 1.98
C LYS A 307 13.42 -33.77 2.10
N LEU A 308 14.04 -33.32 1.00
CA LEU A 308 15.41 -32.79 0.99
C LEU A 308 15.48 -31.31 1.38
N THR A 309 14.38 -30.57 1.28
CA THR A 309 14.29 -29.13 1.54
C THR A 309 13.66 -28.82 2.90
N ASP A 310 14.08 -29.54 3.95
CA ASP A 310 13.52 -29.29 5.28
C ASP A 310 13.99 -27.93 5.84
N GLY A 311 13.07 -27.20 6.47
CA GLY A 311 13.30 -25.85 6.98
C GLY A 311 13.50 -24.76 5.92
N PHE A 312 13.21 -25.02 4.64
CA PHE A 312 13.31 -24.02 3.57
C PHE A 312 12.19 -22.98 3.67
N ASN A 313 12.51 -21.70 3.41
CA ASN A 313 11.50 -20.64 3.31
C ASN A 313 10.92 -20.59 1.87
N GLY A 314 9.86 -19.80 1.65
CA GLY A 314 9.23 -19.71 0.32
C GLY A 314 10.16 -19.17 -0.78
N ALA A 315 11.07 -18.24 -0.42
CA ALA A 315 12.08 -17.73 -1.33
C ALA A 315 13.13 -18.80 -1.71
N ASP A 316 13.53 -19.66 -0.76
CA ASP A 316 14.44 -20.77 -0.97
C ASP A 316 13.81 -21.78 -1.94
N MET A 317 12.52 -22.09 -1.79
CA MET A 317 11.80 -22.99 -2.71
C MET A 317 11.78 -22.41 -4.15
N ARG A 318 11.60 -21.09 -4.29
CA ARG A 318 11.72 -20.42 -5.59
C ARG A 318 13.15 -20.50 -6.15
N ASN A 319 14.16 -20.40 -5.29
CA ASN A 319 15.56 -20.54 -5.69
C ASN A 319 15.87 -21.97 -6.15
N VAL A 320 15.27 -23.01 -5.55
CA VAL A 320 15.38 -24.41 -6.02
C VAL A 320 14.92 -24.52 -7.47
N CYS A 321 13.76 -23.93 -7.81
CA CYS A 321 13.26 -23.92 -9.19
C CYS A 321 14.20 -23.19 -10.16
N THR A 322 14.73 -22.03 -9.74
CA THR A 322 15.66 -21.23 -10.55
C THR A 322 16.98 -21.97 -10.80
N GLU A 323 17.56 -22.57 -9.76
CA GLU A 323 18.80 -23.35 -9.85
C GLU A 323 18.62 -24.61 -10.70
N ALA A 324 17.48 -25.29 -10.59
CA ALA A 324 17.16 -26.44 -11.46
C ALA A 324 17.15 -26.03 -12.95
N GLY A 325 16.57 -24.88 -13.27
CA GLY A 325 16.63 -24.29 -14.62
C GLY A 325 18.08 -23.99 -15.06
N MET A 326 18.90 -23.42 -14.17
CA MET A 326 20.31 -23.15 -14.46
C MET A 326 21.12 -24.43 -14.70
N PHE A 327 20.84 -25.53 -14.01
CA PHE A 327 21.48 -26.83 -14.27
C PHE A 327 21.10 -27.40 -15.64
N ALA A 328 19.85 -27.24 -16.06
CA ALA A 328 19.41 -27.64 -17.40
C ALA A 328 20.15 -26.82 -18.49
N ILE A 329 20.22 -25.50 -18.31
CA ILE A 329 20.93 -24.60 -19.25
C ILE A 329 22.42 -24.94 -19.32
N ARG A 330 23.08 -25.21 -18.18
CA ARG A 330 24.51 -25.62 -18.15
C ARG A 330 24.77 -26.94 -18.86
N ALA A 331 23.76 -27.80 -18.96
CA ALA A 331 23.82 -29.06 -19.66
C ALA A 331 23.32 -28.97 -21.10
N ASP A 332 23.12 -27.74 -21.63
CA ASP A 332 22.63 -27.45 -22.99
C ASP A 332 21.26 -28.09 -23.28
N ARG A 333 20.39 -28.15 -22.27
CA ARG A 333 19.03 -28.71 -22.35
C ARG A 333 17.97 -27.61 -22.23
N GLU A 334 16.93 -27.70 -23.07
CA GLU A 334 15.77 -26.78 -23.06
C GLU A 334 14.68 -27.18 -22.03
N TYR A 335 14.89 -28.28 -21.31
CA TYR A 335 13.94 -28.83 -20.34
C TYR A 335 14.63 -29.26 -19.06
N VAL A 336 13.91 -29.16 -17.94
CA VAL A 336 14.37 -29.59 -16.62
C VAL A 336 13.91 -31.02 -16.35
N VAL A 337 14.81 -31.85 -15.81
CA VAL A 337 14.49 -33.20 -15.32
C VAL A 337 14.55 -33.27 -13.80
N GLU A 338 14.01 -34.34 -13.21
CA GLU A 338 13.99 -34.56 -11.77
C GLU A 338 15.40 -34.49 -11.12
N GLU A 339 16.43 -35.03 -11.77
CA GLU A 339 17.80 -34.96 -11.26
C GLU A 339 18.30 -33.53 -11.07
N ASP A 340 17.88 -32.58 -11.94
CA ASP A 340 18.31 -31.19 -11.83
C ASP A 340 17.69 -30.53 -10.59
N PHE A 341 16.43 -30.86 -10.28
CA PHE A 341 15.77 -30.42 -9.05
C PHE A 341 16.42 -31.01 -7.80
N MET A 342 16.78 -32.30 -7.82
CA MET A 342 17.51 -32.92 -6.70
C MET A 342 18.90 -32.30 -6.50
N LYS A 343 19.64 -32.03 -7.59
CA LYS A 343 20.95 -31.35 -7.53
C LYS A 343 20.82 -29.93 -6.98
N ALA A 344 19.79 -29.19 -7.42
CA ALA A 344 19.48 -27.85 -6.92
C ALA A 344 19.14 -27.84 -5.42
N ALA A 345 18.26 -28.75 -4.98
CA ALA A 345 17.89 -28.88 -3.57
C ALA A 345 19.10 -29.21 -2.69
N ARG A 346 19.97 -30.14 -3.11
CA ARG A 346 21.19 -30.49 -2.36
C ARG A 346 22.16 -29.32 -2.27
N LYS A 347 22.42 -28.64 -3.38
CA LYS A 347 23.32 -27.47 -3.41
C LYS A 347 22.83 -26.38 -2.46
N LEU A 348 21.54 -26.05 -2.50
CA LEU A 348 20.96 -25.03 -1.62
C LEU A 348 20.94 -25.48 -0.16
N ALA A 349 20.72 -26.78 0.11
CA ALA A 349 20.78 -27.32 1.46
C ALA A 349 22.20 -27.23 2.04
N GLU A 350 23.24 -27.43 1.23
CA GLU A 350 24.63 -27.21 1.63
C GLU A 350 24.91 -25.73 1.90
N THR A 351 24.47 -24.82 1.02
CA THR A 351 24.60 -23.37 1.23
C THR A 351 23.95 -22.94 2.54
N LYS A 352 22.74 -23.43 2.83
CA LYS A 352 22.02 -23.11 4.06
C LYS A 352 22.69 -23.67 5.32
N LYS A 353 23.30 -24.86 5.24
CA LYS A 353 24.14 -25.41 6.32
C LYS A 353 25.41 -24.58 6.56
N LEU A 354 25.94 -23.93 5.53
CA LEU A 354 27.06 -23.00 5.66
C LEU A 354 26.61 -21.68 6.30
N GLU A 355 25.48 -21.10 5.90
CA GLU A 355 24.91 -19.89 6.49
C GLU A 355 24.62 -20.07 7.99
N SER A 356 23.95 -21.16 8.35
CA SER A 356 23.64 -21.48 9.75
C SER A 356 24.88 -21.80 10.61
N LYS A 357 26.02 -22.16 10.01
CA LYS A 357 27.31 -22.24 10.71
C LYS A 357 28.00 -20.89 10.89
N MET A 358 27.80 -19.94 9.98
CA MET A 358 28.38 -18.60 10.09
C MET A 358 27.75 -17.78 11.22
N ASP A 359 26.46 -17.98 11.52
CA ASP A 359 25.78 -17.31 12.65
C ASP A 359 26.29 -17.73 14.04
N TYR A 360 27.00 -18.85 14.17
CA TYR A 360 27.65 -19.27 15.43
C TYR A 360 29.09 -18.73 15.62
N SER A 361 29.54 -17.85 14.73
CA SER A 361 30.85 -17.17 14.83
C SER A 361 30.74 -15.66 15.08
N LYS A 362 29.72 -15.24 15.83
CA LYS A 362 29.75 -13.95 16.53
C LYS A 362 30.03 -14.19 18.00
N VAL A 363 31.31 -14.01 18.32
CA VAL A 363 31.88 -13.76 19.65
C VAL A 363 31.20 -12.57 20.31
#